data_AF-A0A6H9YN81-F1
#
_entry.id   AF-A0A6H9YN81-F1
#
_cell.length_a   1.000
_cell.length_b   1.000
_cell.length_c   1.000
_cell.angle_alpha   90.00
_cell.angle_beta   90.00
_cell.angle_gamma   90.00
#
_symmetry.space_group_name_H-M   'P 1'
#
loop_
_entity.id
_entity.type
_entity.pdbx_description
1 polymer ?
#
loop_
_entity_poly.entity_id
_entity_poly.type
_entity_poly.pdbx_seq_one_letter_code
_entity_poly.pdbx_strand_id
1 'polypeptide(L)'
;MARTALAYTALLPNGGISDPAGTAVNTGAGNGHVIARALPERTLLRVTNTHTAAHTVTIKAGAYPPAFAAGQGDLSVTVPASGAAFIGPLESGRFLQNDGSLIVEVPDAAHTGNITALRIPGAV
;
A
#
# COMPACT_ATOMS: atom_id res chain seq x y z
N MET A 1 -0.61 17.73 -2.25
CA MET A 1 0.48 17.71 -1.25
C MET A 1 1.51 16.68 -1.69
N ALA A 2 2.72 16.66 -1.14
CA ALA A 2 3.67 15.60 -1.47
C ALA A 2 3.27 14.32 -0.74
N ARG A 3 3.21 13.19 -1.45
CA ARG A 3 2.94 11.88 -0.83
C ARG A 3 4.11 11.46 0.05
N THR A 4 3.83 10.80 1.16
CA THR A 4 4.87 10.33 2.08
C THR A 4 5.48 9.02 1.60
N ALA A 5 6.81 8.95 1.60
CA ALA A 5 7.55 7.77 1.19
C ALA A 5 7.36 6.62 2.18
N LEU A 6 7.10 5.42 1.67
CA LEU A 6 7.11 4.17 2.42
C LEU A 6 8.33 3.34 2.02
N ALA A 7 9.18 3.05 3.00
CA ALA A 7 10.30 2.13 2.83
C ALA A 7 9.84 0.68 3.01
N TYR A 8 10.44 -0.25 2.26
CA TYR A 8 10.18 -1.67 2.45
C TYR A 8 10.83 -2.20 3.71
N THR A 9 10.07 -3.00 4.45
CA THR A 9 10.61 -3.94 5.44
C THR A 9 10.66 -5.33 4.79
N ALA A 10 11.85 -5.94 4.73
CA ALA A 10 11.99 -7.26 4.13
C ALA A 10 11.50 -8.35 5.08
N LEU A 11 10.57 -9.19 4.61
CA LEU A 11 10.30 -10.47 5.25
C LEU A 11 11.48 -11.42 4.99
N LEU A 12 11.73 -12.31 5.94
CA LEU A 12 12.84 -13.26 5.88
C LEU A 12 12.32 -14.65 5.46
N PRO A 13 12.96 -15.32 4.50
CA PRO A 13 12.63 -16.72 4.22
C PRO A 13 12.97 -17.58 5.44
N ASN A 14 12.06 -18.48 5.83
CA ASN A 14 12.25 -19.39 6.97
C ASN A 14 12.65 -18.70 8.28
N GLY A 15 12.23 -17.44 8.46
CA GLY A 15 12.53 -16.63 9.62
C GLY A 15 11.33 -15.81 10.07
N GLY A 16 11.46 -15.20 11.25
CA GLY A 16 10.48 -14.23 11.77
C GLY A 16 11.07 -12.83 11.75
N ILE A 17 10.21 -11.83 11.59
CA ILE A 17 10.52 -10.45 11.92
C ILE A 17 9.59 -9.99 13.04
N SER A 18 10.03 -9.05 13.86
CA SER A 18 9.12 -8.32 14.73
C SER A 18 8.22 -7.43 13.88
N ASP A 19 7.04 -7.13 14.41
CA ASP A 19 6.15 -6.16 13.78
C ASP A 19 6.83 -4.77 13.72
N PRO A 20 7.11 -4.22 12.53
CA PRO A 20 7.68 -2.89 12.41
C PRO A 20 6.69 -1.80 12.85
N ALA A 21 7.20 -0.69 13.38
CA ALA A 21 6.39 0.41 13.90
C ALA A 21 5.42 1.04 12.86
N GLY A 22 5.67 0.83 11.56
CA GLY A 22 4.87 1.40 10.46
C GLY A 22 5.02 2.91 10.32
N THR A 23 4.39 3.48 9.30
CA THR A 23 4.29 4.93 9.08
C THR A 23 2.85 5.36 9.32
N ALA A 24 2.63 6.47 10.03
CA ALA A 24 1.27 6.99 10.23
C ALA A 24 0.58 7.24 8.89
N VAL A 25 -0.70 6.89 8.80
CA VAL A 25 -1.48 7.07 7.57
C VAL A 25 -1.70 8.57 7.31
N ASN A 26 -1.40 9.00 6.10
CA ASN A 26 -1.76 10.33 5.63
C ASN A 26 -3.06 10.26 4.86
N THR A 27 -4.06 10.94 5.41
CA THR A 27 -5.39 10.99 4.84
C THR A 27 -5.58 12.19 3.92
N GLY A 28 -6.58 12.09 3.05
CA GLY A 28 -6.97 13.15 2.13
C GLY A 28 -6.48 12.94 0.70
N ALA A 29 -7.26 13.42 -0.25
CA ALA A 29 -6.99 13.28 -1.68
C ALA A 29 -5.63 13.89 -2.06
N GLY A 30 -4.77 13.09 -2.71
CA GLY A 30 -3.44 13.52 -3.12
C GLY A 30 -2.44 13.79 -1.97
N ASN A 31 -2.69 13.24 -0.77
CA ASN A 31 -1.80 13.36 0.40
C ASN A 31 -1.25 12.01 0.91
N GLY A 32 -1.63 10.89 0.29
CA GLY A 32 -1.31 9.53 0.75
C GLY A 32 0.17 9.13 0.70
N HIS A 33 0.43 7.91 0.27
CA HIS A 33 1.74 7.27 0.35
C HIS A 33 2.27 6.85 -1.02
N VAL A 34 3.60 6.74 -1.09
CA VAL A 34 4.30 6.29 -2.29
C VAL A 34 5.43 5.33 -1.95
N ILE A 35 5.55 4.25 -2.71
CA ILE A 35 6.73 3.38 -2.71
C ILE A 35 7.46 3.64 -4.02
N ALA A 36 8.63 4.30 -3.98
CA ALA A 36 9.28 4.84 -5.17
C ALA A 36 9.85 3.77 -6.13
N ARG A 37 10.39 2.67 -5.60
CA ARG A 37 10.94 1.55 -6.38
C ARG A 37 10.13 0.31 -6.10
N ALA A 38 8.86 0.35 -6.47
CA ALA A 38 7.91 -0.68 -6.08
C ALA A 38 8.20 -2.01 -6.78
N LEU A 39 7.93 -3.10 -6.06
CA LEU A 39 7.90 -4.46 -6.58
C LEU A 39 6.50 -5.02 -6.31
N PRO A 40 5.47 -4.64 -7.10
CA PRO A 40 4.07 -4.93 -6.79
C PRO A 40 3.80 -6.40 -6.46
N GLU A 41 4.38 -7.32 -7.22
CA GLU A 41 4.23 -8.79 -7.08
C GLU A 41 4.82 -9.32 -5.77
N ARG A 42 5.63 -8.51 -5.10
CA ARG A 42 6.30 -8.82 -3.84
C ARG A 42 5.93 -7.84 -2.75
N THR A 43 4.93 -6.99 -2.97
CA THR A 43 4.48 -5.99 -2.02
C THR A 43 3.27 -6.49 -1.27
N LEU A 44 3.39 -6.56 0.05
CA LEU A 44 2.26 -6.74 0.95
C LEU A 44 2.15 -5.48 1.82
N LEU A 45 1.07 -4.74 1.70
CA LEU A 45 0.79 -3.61 2.57
C LEU A 45 0.02 -4.12 3.79
N ARG A 46 0.51 -3.83 4.99
CA ARG A 46 -0.32 -3.92 6.20
C ARG A 46 -0.83 -2.54 6.53
N VAL A 47 -2.14 -2.36 6.58
CA VAL A 47 -2.77 -1.11 7.02
C VAL A 47 -3.56 -1.40 8.29
N THR A 48 -3.28 -0.68 9.35
CA THR A 48 -4.04 -0.72 10.60
C THR A 48 -4.99 0.46 10.68
N ASN A 49 -6.11 0.25 11.35
CA ASN A 49 -7.12 1.25 11.61
C ASN A 49 -7.47 1.25 13.10
N THR A 50 -7.13 2.32 13.80
CA THR A 50 -7.45 2.53 15.22
C THR A 50 -8.78 3.26 15.41
N HIS A 51 -9.44 3.69 14.33
CA HIS A 51 -10.73 4.34 14.39
C HIS A 51 -11.85 3.33 14.67
N THR A 52 -12.95 3.80 15.25
CA THR A 52 -14.13 2.99 15.59
C THR A 52 -15.02 2.64 14.39
N ALA A 53 -14.73 3.20 13.23
CA ALA A 53 -15.41 2.94 11.97
C ALA A 53 -14.46 2.28 10.97
N ALA A 54 -15.01 1.51 10.04
CA ALA A 54 -14.25 0.97 8.93
C ALA A 54 -13.96 2.08 7.89
N HIS A 55 -12.80 2.01 7.25
CA HIS A 55 -12.36 3.03 6.29
C HIS A 55 -11.73 2.38 5.07
N THR A 56 -11.79 3.07 3.94
CA THR A 56 -11.27 2.57 2.67
C THR A 56 -9.84 3.03 2.43
N VAL A 57 -8.99 2.09 2.02
CA VAL A 57 -7.68 2.32 1.44
C VAL A 57 -7.77 2.05 -0.06
N THR A 58 -7.19 2.91 -0.87
CA THR A 58 -7.21 2.85 -2.32
C THR A 58 -5.80 2.68 -2.86
N ILE A 59 -5.56 1.63 -3.64
CA ILE A 59 -4.36 1.50 -4.47
C ILE A 59 -4.67 2.14 -5.81
N LYS A 60 -3.91 3.17 -6.19
CA LYS A 60 -4.17 3.89 -7.44
C LYS A 60 -3.81 3.03 -8.64
N ALA A 61 -4.61 3.14 -9.69
CA ALA A 61 -4.30 2.60 -10.99
C ALA A 61 -2.92 3.09 -11.45
N GLY A 62 -2.18 2.20 -12.10
CA GLY A 62 -0.89 2.47 -12.69
C GLY A 62 -0.99 3.42 -13.89
N ALA A 63 0.15 3.70 -14.50
CA ALA A 63 0.21 4.47 -15.73
C ALA A 63 0.68 3.57 -16.88
N TYR A 64 0.06 3.72 -18.05
CA TYR A 64 0.48 3.00 -19.25
C TYR A 64 1.47 3.83 -20.08
N PRO A 65 2.62 3.27 -20.48
CA PRO A 65 3.29 2.07 -19.94
C PRO A 65 3.89 2.31 -18.52
N PRO A 66 4.04 1.28 -17.67
CA PRO A 66 3.96 -0.16 -17.96
C PRO A 66 2.61 -0.84 -17.63
N ALA A 67 1.66 -0.16 -16.99
CA ALA A 67 0.43 -0.80 -16.52
C ALA A 67 -0.63 -0.97 -17.63
N PHE A 68 -0.55 -2.05 -18.40
CA PHE A 68 -1.51 -2.38 -19.47
C PHE A 68 -2.96 -2.54 -18.99
N ALA A 69 -3.15 -3.00 -17.76
CA ALA A 69 -4.46 -3.18 -17.12
C ALA A 69 -4.89 -1.97 -16.28
N ALA A 70 -4.23 -0.82 -16.41
CA ALA A 70 -4.60 0.41 -15.69
C ALA A 70 -6.05 0.84 -15.95
N GLY A 71 -6.63 0.48 -17.10
CA GLY A 71 -8.04 0.73 -17.42
C GLY A 71 -9.04 0.06 -16.47
N GLN A 72 -8.62 -0.93 -15.68
CA GLN A 72 -9.46 -1.54 -14.63
C GLN A 72 -9.63 -0.65 -13.39
N GLY A 73 -8.95 0.50 -13.36
CA GLY A 73 -9.09 1.49 -12.31
C GLY A 73 -8.49 1.07 -10.97
N ASP A 74 -8.72 1.93 -9.98
CA ASP A 74 -8.19 1.82 -8.63
C ASP A 74 -8.72 0.55 -7.93
N LEU A 75 -7.93 0.01 -7.00
CA LEU A 75 -8.39 -1.05 -6.08
C LEU A 75 -8.77 -0.41 -4.75
N SER A 76 -10.01 -0.59 -4.33
CA SER A 76 -10.49 -0.15 -3.00
C SER A 76 -10.60 -1.34 -2.06
N VAL A 77 -10.00 -1.22 -0.88
CA VAL A 77 -10.03 -2.23 0.18
C VAL A 77 -10.51 -1.58 1.47
N THR A 78 -11.50 -2.20 2.12
CA THR A 78 -11.99 -1.75 3.42
C THR A 78 -11.10 -2.31 4.53
N VAL A 79 -10.53 -1.42 5.35
CA VAL A 79 -9.87 -1.78 6.60
C VAL A 79 -10.92 -1.75 7.71
N PRO A 80 -11.10 -2.86 8.46
CA PRO A 80 -12.10 -2.94 9.51
C PRO A 80 -11.83 -1.92 10.63
N ALA A 81 -12.87 -1.56 11.37
CA ALA A 81 -12.73 -0.76 12.59
C ALA A 81 -11.84 -1.48 13.61
N SER A 82 -10.98 -0.72 14.32
CA SER A 82 -10.09 -1.25 15.37
C SER A 82 -9.31 -2.51 14.96
N GLY A 83 -8.87 -2.57 13.70
CA GLY A 83 -8.32 -3.79 13.09
C GLY A 83 -7.23 -3.51 12.06
N ALA A 84 -6.94 -4.51 11.23
CA ALA A 84 -5.95 -4.40 10.18
C ALA A 84 -6.39 -5.14 8.91
N ALA A 85 -5.90 -4.67 7.77
CA ALA A 85 -6.02 -5.34 6.48
C ALA A 85 -4.63 -5.56 5.87
N PHE A 86 -4.48 -6.68 5.18
CA PHE A 86 -3.31 -6.98 4.36
C PHE A 86 -3.71 -6.89 2.89
N ILE A 87 -3.00 -6.05 2.13
CA ILE A 87 -3.32 -5.73 0.74
C ILE A 87 -2.13 -6.14 -0.13
N GLY A 88 -2.37 -7.10 -1.02
CA GLY A 88 -1.38 -7.63 -1.95
C GLY A 88 -1.24 -9.16 -1.85
N PRO A 89 -0.35 -9.78 -2.64
CA PRO A 89 0.50 -9.15 -3.65
C PRO A 89 -0.28 -8.40 -4.74
N LEU A 90 0.34 -7.37 -5.31
CA LEU A 90 -0.27 -6.51 -6.33
C LEU A 90 0.30 -6.85 -7.71
N GLU A 91 -0.41 -6.46 -8.76
CA GLU A 91 0.02 -6.67 -10.14
C GLU A 91 0.65 -5.39 -10.72
N SER A 92 1.90 -5.45 -11.19
CA SER A 92 2.55 -4.30 -11.83
C SER A 92 1.82 -3.84 -13.09
N GLY A 93 1.25 -4.80 -13.84
CA GLY A 93 0.40 -4.55 -15.00
C GLY A 93 -0.83 -3.69 -14.70
N ARG A 94 -1.25 -3.58 -13.43
CA ARG A 94 -2.41 -2.77 -13.02
C ARG A 94 -2.04 -1.53 -12.21
N PHE A 95 -1.03 -1.59 -11.35
CA PHE A 95 -0.82 -0.55 -10.31
C PHE A 95 0.52 0.19 -10.38
N LEU A 96 1.45 -0.24 -11.23
CA LEU A 96 2.76 0.39 -11.34
C LEU A 96 2.67 1.71 -12.13
N GLN A 97 3.22 2.79 -11.58
CA GLN A 97 3.32 4.08 -12.23
C GLN A 97 4.44 4.08 -13.29
N ASN A 98 4.46 5.10 -14.15
CA ASN A 98 5.47 5.25 -15.22
C ASN A 98 6.89 5.45 -14.68
N ASP A 99 7.02 5.99 -13.47
CA ASP A 99 8.28 6.18 -12.74
C ASP A 99 8.70 4.95 -11.91
N GLY A 100 7.94 3.85 -11.98
CA GLY A 100 8.17 2.63 -11.21
C GLY A 100 7.66 2.69 -9.77
N SER A 101 6.90 3.72 -9.42
CA SER A 101 6.31 3.84 -8.09
C SER A 101 4.97 3.12 -7.94
N LEU A 102 4.58 2.84 -6.69
CA LEU A 102 3.24 2.41 -6.31
C LEU A 102 2.62 3.49 -5.42
N ILE A 103 1.38 3.89 -5.71
CA ILE A 103 0.66 4.94 -4.96
C ILE A 103 -0.49 4.33 -4.17
N VAL A 104 -0.58 4.73 -2.89
CA VAL A 104 -1.64 4.34 -1.97
C VAL A 104 -2.29 5.60 -1.42
N GLU A 105 -3.62 5.65 -1.40
CA GLU A 105 -4.39 6.78 -0.89
C GLU A 105 -5.39 6.31 0.16
N VAL A 106 -5.61 7.15 1.17
CA VAL A 106 -6.64 6.95 2.18
C VAL A 106 -7.52 8.21 2.15
N PRO A 107 -8.61 8.20 1.36
CA PRO A 107 -9.37 9.42 1.09
C PRO A 107 -10.10 9.96 2.31
N ASP A 108 -10.48 9.08 3.25
CA ASP A 108 -11.20 9.45 4.45
C ASP A 108 -10.27 10.08 5.50
N ALA A 109 -10.55 11.33 5.85
CA ALA A 109 -9.80 12.11 6.83
C ALA A 109 -9.90 11.59 8.26
N ALA A 110 -10.92 10.77 8.58
CA ALA A 110 -11.09 10.21 9.91
C ALA A 110 -10.27 8.93 10.14
N HIS A 111 -9.68 8.36 9.09
CA HIS A 111 -8.85 7.16 9.25
C HIS A 111 -7.63 7.46 10.13
N THR A 112 -7.45 6.65 11.16
CA THR A 112 -6.29 6.72 12.07
C THR A 112 -5.61 5.36 12.10
N GLY A 113 -4.28 5.35 12.13
CA GLY A 113 -3.51 4.10 12.15
C GLY A 113 -2.23 4.22 11.34
N ASN A 114 -1.63 3.07 11.03
CA ASN A 114 -0.31 2.98 10.39
C ASN A 114 -0.38 2.11 9.13
N ILE A 115 0.44 2.45 8.15
CA ILE A 115 0.70 1.66 6.96
C ILE A 115 2.15 1.17 6.95
N THR A 116 2.35 -0.08 6.56
CA THR A 116 3.65 -0.72 6.43
C THR A 116 3.76 -1.42 5.08
N ALA A 117 4.85 -1.16 4.35
CA ALA A 117 5.20 -1.91 3.15
C ALA A 117 6.12 -3.08 3.49
N LEU A 118 5.60 -4.30 3.40
CA LEU A 118 6.35 -5.54 3.59
C LEU A 118 6.77 -6.09 2.22
N ARG A 119 8.04 -6.50 2.10
CA ARG A 119 8.57 -7.14 0.90
C ARG A 119 8.64 -8.65 1.08
N ILE A 120 7.88 -9.38 0.28
CA ILE A 120 7.90 -10.84 0.23
C ILE A 120 9.22 -11.32 -0.42
N PRO A 121 9.88 -12.36 0.10
CA PRO A 121 11.04 -12.97 -0.56
C PRO A 121 10.65 -13.49 -1.95
N GLY A 122 11.59 -13.43 -2.91
CA GLY A 122 11.41 -14.15 -4.16
C GLY A 122 11.61 -15.65 -3.93
N ALA A 123 11.12 -16.50 -4.84
CA ALA A 123 11.56 -17.88 -4.88
C ALA A 123 13.09 -17.92 -5.03
N VAL A 124 13.73 -18.72 -4.20
CA VAL A 124 15.17 -19.04 -4.23
C VAL A 124 15.42 -20.19 -5.20
#